data_AF-A0A3B8V212-F1
#
_entry.id   AF-A0A3B8V212-F1
#
_cell.length_a   1.000
_cell.length_b   1.000
_cell.length_c   1.000
_cell.angle_alpha   90.00
_cell.angle_beta   90.00
_cell.angle_gamma   90.00
#
_symmetry.space_group_name_H-M   'P 1'
#
loop_
_entity.id
_entity.type
_entity.pdbx_description
1 polymer ?
#
loop_
_entity_poly.entity_id
_entity_poly.type
_entity_poly.pdbx_seq_one_letter_code
_entity_poly.pdbx_strand_id
1 'polypeptide(L)'
;MSVVSKLDVGRPVRTGANLTPMIDMTFLLVVFFVLVSRITAVEQVPMELPVPRDPAAGAADEAPRIVINLVHDDRPDRRHATLEQRDFELDTAGIASLETEVRRRLLETPDLQVNLRADRRLP
;
A
#
# COMPACT_ATOMS: atom_id res chain seq x y z
N MET A 1 -68.27 31.27 -19.34
CA MET A 1 -67.62 32.19 -18.39
C MET A 1 -66.21 31.70 -18.14
N SER A 2 -65.22 32.50 -18.55
CA SER A 2 -63.79 32.25 -18.40
C SER A 2 -63.34 32.64 -17.00
N VAL A 3 -62.57 31.78 -16.32
CA VAL A 3 -61.65 32.21 -15.26
C VAL A 3 -60.34 31.41 -15.34
N VAL A 4 -59.48 31.91 -16.22
CA VAL A 4 -58.01 32.03 -16.12
C VAL A 4 -57.31 31.24 -15.00
N SER A 5 -56.58 30.19 -15.39
CA SER A 5 -55.48 29.62 -14.60
C SER A 5 -54.32 30.63 -14.59
N LYS A 6 -54.05 31.24 -13.44
CA LYS A 6 -52.85 32.07 -13.24
C LYS A 6 -51.62 31.18 -13.21
N LEU A 7 -50.96 31.03 -14.34
CA LEU A 7 -49.57 30.61 -14.39
C LEU A 7 -48.70 31.84 -14.10
N ASP A 8 -47.97 31.80 -12.99
CA ASP A 8 -47.01 32.82 -12.60
C ASP A 8 -45.81 32.77 -13.55
N VAL A 9 -45.88 33.56 -14.62
CA VAL A 9 -44.81 33.74 -15.60
C VAL A 9 -43.82 34.74 -15.01
N GLY A 10 -42.65 34.27 -14.59
CA GLY A 10 -41.54 35.21 -14.34
C GLY A 10 -40.47 34.85 -13.33
N ARG A 11 -40.37 33.63 -12.79
CA ARG A 11 -39.21 33.32 -11.94
C ARG A 11 -37.98 32.98 -12.80
N PRO A 12 -36.91 33.80 -12.79
CA PRO A 12 -35.70 33.47 -13.53
C PRO A 12 -35.10 32.18 -12.96
N VAL A 13 -35.05 31.13 -13.79
CA VAL A 13 -34.31 29.91 -13.47
C VAL A 13 -32.83 30.27 -13.51
N ARG A 14 -32.14 30.23 -12.37
CA ARG A 14 -30.68 30.36 -12.34
C ARG A 14 -30.08 29.08 -12.93
N THR A 15 -29.70 29.13 -14.19
CA THR A 15 -29.02 28.03 -14.91
C THR A 15 -27.50 28.01 -14.67
N GLY A 16 -27.01 28.71 -13.66
CA GLY A 16 -25.59 28.69 -13.29
C GLY A 16 -25.21 27.34 -12.70
N ALA A 17 -24.24 26.65 -13.29
CA ALA A 17 -23.67 25.45 -12.70
C ALA A 17 -23.14 25.79 -11.29
N ASN A 18 -23.56 25.02 -10.30
CA ASN A 18 -23.11 25.22 -8.93
C ASN A 18 -21.70 24.59 -8.83
N LEU A 19 -20.65 25.43 -8.93
CA LEU A 19 -19.26 24.97 -9.01
C LEU A 19 -18.72 24.53 -7.64
N THR A 20 -19.23 25.08 -6.54
CA THR A 20 -18.73 24.80 -5.19
C THR A 20 -18.81 23.32 -4.81
N PRO A 21 -19.92 22.60 -5.07
CA PRO A 21 -19.97 21.15 -4.88
C PRO A 21 -19.05 20.37 -5.83
N MET A 22 -18.81 20.85 -7.05
CA MET A 22 -17.93 20.17 -8.01
C MET A 22 -16.45 20.32 -7.66
N ILE A 23 -16.05 21.49 -7.15
CA ILE A 23 -14.69 21.73 -6.65
C ILE A 23 -14.42 20.83 -5.44
N ASP A 24 -15.37 20.71 -4.53
CA ASP A 24 -15.20 19.89 -3.33
C ASP A 24 -15.05 18.40 -3.67
N MET A 25 -15.92 17.88 -4.56
CA MET A 25 -15.82 16.48 -5.01
C MET A 25 -14.53 16.20 -5.78
N THR A 26 -14.11 17.11 -6.67
CA THR A 26 -12.86 16.92 -7.42
C THR A 26 -11.64 17.04 -6.52
N PHE A 27 -11.64 17.93 -5.53
CA PHE A 27 -10.59 18.04 -4.52
C PHE A 27 -10.50 16.77 -3.66
N LEU A 28 -11.64 16.25 -3.19
CA LEU A 28 -11.69 14.99 -2.44
C LEU A 28 -11.13 13.82 -3.26
N LEU A 29 -11.47 13.74 -4.55
CA LEU A 29 -10.94 12.71 -5.44
C LEU A 29 -9.42 12.84 -5.62
N VAL A 30 -8.89 14.05 -5.81
CA VAL A 30 -7.44 14.29 -5.93
C VAL A 30 -6.71 13.89 -4.64
N VAL A 31 -7.20 14.30 -3.48
CA VAL A 31 -6.61 13.93 -2.18
C VAL A 31 -6.67 12.41 -1.97
N PHE A 32 -7.81 11.79 -2.29
CA PHE A 32 -7.96 10.33 -2.23
C PHE A 32 -6.93 9.61 -3.12
N PHE A 33 -6.82 10.00 -4.39
CA PHE A 33 -5.86 9.38 -5.31
C PHE A 33 -4.40 9.57 -4.87
N VAL A 34 -4.03 10.76 -4.40
CA VAL A 34 -2.67 11.03 -3.87
C VAL A 34 -2.38 10.20 -2.62
N LEU A 35 -3.37 10.03 -1.74
CA LEU A 35 -3.20 9.22 -0.53
C LEU A 35 -3.05 7.75 -0.88
N VAL A 36 -3.90 7.21 -1.77
CA VAL A 36 -3.82 5.82 -2.24
C VAL A 36 -2.50 5.56 -2.97
N SER A 37 -2.05 6.47 -3.84
CA SER A 37 -0.78 6.29 -4.57
C SER A 37 0.44 6.23 -3.64
N ARG A 38 0.40 6.97 -2.52
CA ARG A 38 1.47 6.93 -1.51
C ARG A 38 1.45 5.61 -0.74
N ILE A 39 0.26 5.10 -0.40
CA ILE A 39 0.13 3.79 0.27
C ILE A 39 0.75 2.69 -0.60
N THR A 40 0.45 2.66 -1.90
CA THR A 40 1.02 1.65 -2.82
C THR A 40 2.53 1.75 -3.00
N ALA A 41 3.10 2.96 -2.90
CA ALA A 41 4.54 3.17 -3.04
C ALA A 41 5.34 2.71 -1.82
N VAL A 42 4.77 2.80 -0.61
CA VAL A 42 5.43 2.33 0.63
C VAL A 42 5.57 0.80 0.66
N GLU A 43 4.65 0.08 0.00
CA GLU A 43 4.69 -1.39 -0.04
C GLU A 43 5.71 -1.95 -1.05
N GLN A 44 6.28 -1.11 -1.92
CA GLN A 44 7.23 -1.53 -2.94
C GLN A 44 8.62 -1.03 -2.61
N VAL A 45 9.35 -1.81 -1.81
CA VAL A 45 10.79 -1.61 -1.66
C VAL A 45 11.46 -1.92 -3.01
N PRO A 46 12.11 -0.94 -3.67
CA PRO A 46 12.77 -1.17 -4.95
C PRO A 46 13.96 -2.10 -4.75
N MET A 47 13.95 -3.26 -5.40
CA MET A 47 15.01 -4.27 -5.31
C MET A 47 15.27 -4.93 -6.66
N GLU A 48 16.53 -5.28 -6.92
CA GLU A 48 16.87 -6.19 -8.00
C GLU A 48 16.78 -7.64 -7.50
N LEU A 49 15.72 -8.35 -7.87
CA LEU A 49 15.55 -9.74 -7.46
C LEU A 49 16.40 -10.68 -8.34
N PRO A 50 17.11 -11.66 -7.77
CA PRO A 50 17.79 -12.69 -8.53
C PRO A 50 16.77 -13.64 -9.19
N VAL A 51 17.14 -14.24 -10.33
CA VAL A 51 16.37 -15.36 -10.91
C VAL A 51 16.67 -16.62 -10.07
N PRO A 52 15.67 -17.24 -9.42
CA PRO A 52 15.90 -18.45 -8.62
C PRO A 52 16.30 -19.62 -9.52
N ARG A 53 17.34 -20.37 -9.13
CA ARG A 53 17.70 -21.63 -9.81
C ARG A 53 16.81 -22.80 -9.37
N ASP A 54 16.38 -22.78 -8.11
CA ASP A 54 15.45 -23.74 -7.51
C ASP A 54 14.58 -22.98 -6.49
N PRO A 55 13.41 -22.46 -6.91
CA PRO A 55 12.56 -21.66 -6.05
C PRO A 55 11.91 -22.53 -4.96
N ALA A 56 12.24 -22.25 -3.70
CA ALA A 56 11.56 -22.84 -2.54
C ALA A 56 10.11 -22.35 -2.36
N ALA A 57 9.74 -21.27 -3.05
CA ALA A 57 8.37 -20.75 -3.06
C ALA A 57 7.51 -21.58 -4.02
N GLY A 58 6.44 -22.19 -3.49
CA GLY A 58 5.41 -22.84 -4.30
C GLY A 58 4.59 -21.84 -5.12
N ALA A 59 3.70 -22.36 -5.97
CA ALA A 59 2.69 -21.53 -6.63
C ALA A 59 1.92 -20.73 -5.57
N ALA A 60 1.49 -19.51 -5.90
CA ALA A 60 0.78 -18.64 -4.97
C ALA A 60 -0.53 -19.31 -4.53
N ASP A 61 -0.50 -19.94 -3.37
CA ASP A 61 -1.68 -20.49 -2.71
C ASP A 61 -2.51 -19.33 -2.13
N GLU A 62 -3.79 -19.57 -1.84
CA GLU A 62 -4.66 -18.58 -1.18
C GLU A 62 -4.26 -18.28 0.28
N ALA A 63 -3.25 -19.00 0.80
CA ALA A 63 -2.77 -18.83 2.16
C ALA A 63 -2.24 -17.40 2.42
N PRO A 64 -2.50 -16.85 3.61
CA PRO A 64 -1.95 -15.55 4.01
C PRO A 64 -0.41 -15.61 3.96
N ARG A 65 0.22 -14.52 3.53
CA ARG A 65 1.67 -14.46 3.38
C ARG A 65 2.24 -13.16 3.93
N ILE A 66 3.42 -13.26 4.53
CA ILE A 66 4.29 -12.13 4.84
C ILE A 66 5.52 -12.13 3.94
N VAL A 67 6.02 -10.94 3.64
CA VAL A 67 7.22 -10.75 2.83
C VAL A 67 8.29 -10.06 3.67
N ILE A 68 9.46 -10.67 3.75
CA ILE A 68 10.66 -10.09 4.37
C ILE A 68 11.60 -9.71 3.24
N ASN A 69 11.95 -8.43 3.15
CA ASN A 69 12.85 -7.89 2.15
C ASN A 69 14.22 -7.64 2.78
N LEU A 70 15.27 -8.30 2.29
CA LEU A 70 16.66 -7.97 2.62
C LEU A 70 17.14 -6.95 1.60
N VAL A 71 17.39 -5.74 2.07
CA VAL A 71 17.68 -4.58 1.21
C VAL A 71 19.17 -4.28 1.22
N HIS A 72 19.73 -3.99 0.05
CA HIS A 72 21.04 -3.38 -0.07
C HIS A 72 20.88 -1.85 -0.07
N ASP A 73 21.28 -1.20 1.02
CA ASP A 73 21.35 0.26 1.12
C ASP A 73 22.67 0.73 0.46
N ASP A 74 22.67 1.89 -0.20
CA ASP A 74 23.88 2.45 -0.83
C ASP A 74 24.91 2.89 0.24
N ARG A 75 24.51 2.90 1.52
CA ARG A 75 25.41 3.08 2.66
C ARG A 75 26.11 1.74 2.97
N PRO A 76 27.45 1.68 2.91
CA PRO A 76 28.21 0.43 2.92
C PRO A 76 28.02 -0.45 4.17
N ASP A 77 27.63 0.14 5.30
CA ASP A 77 27.51 -0.56 6.59
C ASP A 77 26.08 -0.84 7.03
N ARG A 78 25.06 -0.44 6.26
CA ARG A 78 23.67 -0.60 6.71
C ARG A 78 22.94 -1.69 5.95
N ARG A 79 22.90 -2.87 6.57
CA ARG A 79 22.12 -4.01 6.08
C ARG A 79 20.89 -4.14 6.96
N HIS A 80 19.72 -4.00 6.37
CA HIS A 80 18.46 -4.10 7.09
C HIS A 80 17.51 -5.04 6.36
N ALA A 81 16.65 -5.68 7.15
CA ALA A 81 15.48 -6.38 6.68
C ALA A 81 14.25 -5.50 6.90
N THR A 82 13.36 -5.43 5.92
CA THR A 82 12.08 -4.76 6.04
C THR A 82 10.96 -5.80 6.01
N LEU A 83 10.10 -5.76 7.01
CA LEU A 83 8.84 -6.49 7.07
C LEU A 83 7.72 -5.46 7.14
N GLU A 84 6.94 -5.34 6.06
CA GLU A 84 5.91 -4.31 5.88
C GLU A 84 6.48 -2.89 6.03
N GLN A 85 6.17 -2.19 7.12
CA GLN A 85 6.62 -0.82 7.43
C GLN A 85 7.67 -0.77 8.54
N ARG A 86 8.20 -1.93 8.96
CA ARG A 86 9.17 -2.04 10.05
C ARG A 86 10.51 -2.48 9.51
N ASP A 87 11.54 -1.72 9.88
CA ASP A 87 12.93 -2.04 9.59
C ASP A 87 13.59 -2.74 10.79
N PHE A 88 14.41 -3.73 10.47
CA PHE A 88 15.19 -4.51 11.41
C PHE A 88 16.64 -4.50 10.93
N GLU A 89 17.56 -4.01 11.76
CA GLU A 89 18.98 -4.11 11.47
C GLU A 89 19.42 -5.59 11.45
N LEU A 90 20.34 -5.95 10.57
CA LEU A 90 20.84 -7.33 10.46
C LEU A 90 21.99 -7.62 11.44
N ASP A 91 21.88 -7.06 12.66
CA ASP A 91 22.73 -7.40 13.81
C ASP A 91 22.04 -8.44 14.72
N THR A 92 22.75 -8.89 15.76
CA THR A 92 22.23 -9.91 16.67
C THR A 92 20.89 -9.51 17.33
N ALA A 93 20.72 -8.23 17.66
CA ALA A 93 19.53 -7.73 18.36
C ALA A 93 18.33 -7.57 17.41
N GLY A 94 18.58 -7.06 16.19
CA GLY A 94 17.58 -6.90 15.16
C GLY A 94 17.11 -8.24 14.60
N ILE A 95 18.00 -9.23 14.44
CA ILE A 95 17.63 -10.60 14.08
C ILE A 95 16.74 -11.23 15.16
N ALA A 96 17.08 -11.09 16.44
CA ALA A 96 16.24 -11.60 17.54
C ALA A 96 14.85 -10.93 17.56
N SER A 97 14.81 -9.63 17.26
CA SER A 97 13.56 -8.87 17.16
C SER A 97 12.70 -9.32 15.97
N LEU A 98 13.33 -9.57 14.81
CA LEU A 98 12.67 -10.10 13.62
C LEU A 98 12.15 -11.52 13.87
N GLU A 99 12.94 -12.39 14.51
CA GLU A 99 12.51 -13.73 14.89
C GLU A 99 11.27 -13.68 15.80
N THR A 100 11.30 -12.81 16.82
CA THR A 100 10.18 -12.64 17.76
C THR A 100 8.91 -12.23 17.01
N GLU A 101 9.02 -11.30 16.07
CA GLU A 101 7.91 -10.82 15.26
C GLU A 101 7.35 -11.91 14.33
N VAL A 102 8.22 -12.63 13.61
CA VAL A 102 7.81 -13.73 12.72
C VAL A 102 7.16 -14.85 13.52
N ARG A 103 7.74 -15.23 14.67
CA ARG A 103 7.18 -16.25 15.56
C ARG A 103 5.80 -15.86 16.06
N ARG A 104 5.61 -14.62 16.49
CA ARG A 104 4.30 -14.12 16.95
C ARG A 104 3.23 -14.30 15.87
N ARG A 105 3.54 -13.94 14.61
CA ARG A 105 2.61 -14.09 13.48
C ARG A 105 2.34 -15.55 13.11
N LEU A 106 3.35 -16.42 13.14
CA LEU A 106 3.16 -17.85 12.92
C LEU A 106 2.31 -18.53 14.00
N LEU A 107 2.36 -18.04 15.24
CA LEU A 107 1.48 -18.52 16.32
C LEU A 107 0.03 -18.08 16.12
N GLU A 108 -0.19 -16.87 15.58
CA GLU A 108 -1.52 -16.34 15.25
C GLU A 108 -2.11 -16.99 13.99
N THR A 109 -1.27 -17.35 13.03
CA THR A 109 -1.67 -17.92 11.73
C THR A 109 -0.68 -19.03 11.34
N PRO A 110 -0.97 -20.30 11.72
CA PRO A 110 -0.03 -21.42 11.53
C PRO A 110 0.27 -21.77 10.07
N ASP A 111 -0.63 -21.44 9.14
CA ASP A 111 -0.50 -21.63 7.70
C ASP A 111 0.15 -20.42 6.99
N LEU A 112 0.61 -19.43 7.74
CA LEU A 112 1.24 -18.23 7.19
C LEU A 112 2.50 -18.57 6.40
N GLN A 113 2.51 -18.19 5.12
CA GLN A 113 3.69 -18.32 4.27
C GLN A 113 4.66 -17.17 4.51
N VAL A 114 5.95 -17.49 4.67
CA VAL A 114 7.02 -16.50 4.83
C VAL A 114 7.87 -16.45 3.57
N ASN A 115 7.74 -15.36 2.81
CA ASN A 115 8.51 -15.13 1.60
C ASN A 115 9.71 -14.24 1.88
N LEU A 116 10.91 -14.79 1.75
CA LEU A 116 12.14 -14.03 1.84
C LEU A 116 12.56 -13.53 0.45
N ARG A 117 12.72 -12.22 0.31
CA ARG A 117 13.26 -11.58 -0.90
C ARG A 117 14.59 -10.95 -0.55
N ALA A 118 15.62 -11.26 -1.31
CA ALA A 118 16.94 -10.68 -1.13
C ALA A 118 17.35 -9.90 -2.38
N ASP A 119 17.82 -8.67 -2.19
CA ASP A 119 18.46 -7.90 -3.27
C ASP A 119 19.69 -8.66 -3.78
N ARG A 120 19.82 -8.79 -5.09
CA ARG A 120 20.93 -9.45 -5.78
C ARG A 120 22.30 -8.85 -5.45
N ARG A 121 22.33 -7.59 -4.99
CA ARG A 121 23.55 -6.88 -4.57
C ARG A 121 24.04 -7.31 -3.19
N LEU A 122 23.26 -8.09 -2.44
CA LEU A 122 23.71 -8.70 -1.20
C LEU A 122 24.70 -9.85 -1.50
N PRO A 123 25.78 -9.98 -0.70
CA PRO A 123 26.79 -11.02 -0.84
C PRO A 123 26.28 -12.41 -0.49
#